data_AF-W0DEL2-F1
#
_entry.id   AF-W0DEL2-F1
#
_cell.length_a   1.000
_cell.length_b   1.000
_cell.length_c   1.000
_cell.angle_alpha   90.00
_cell.angle_beta   90.00
_cell.angle_gamma   90.00
#
_symmetry.space_group_name_H-M   'P 1'
#
loop_
_entity.id
_entity.type
_entity.pdbx_description
1 polymer ?
#
loop_
_entity_poly.entity_id
_entity_poly.type
_entity_poly.pdbx_seq_one_letter_code
_entity_poly.pdbx_strand_id
1 'polypeptide(L)' 'MKRVLLTRSKDDIERDRKPFEKEGFEVIALPLIQDVPLDFDMPEGPFDFVLFQSQKA' A
#
# COMPACT_ATOMS: atom_id res chain seq x y z
N MET A 1 26.37 8.40 3.53
CA MET A 1 24.90 8.33 3.66
C MET A 1 24.42 7.13 2.87
N LYS A 2 23.63 6.22 3.46
CA LYS A 2 23.10 5.05 2.75
C LYS A 2 21.76 5.42 2.12
N ARG A 3 21.49 4.92 0.91
CA ARG A 3 20.27 5.21 0.14
C ARG A 3 19.36 3.98 0.14
N VAL A 4 18.05 4.19 0.30
CA VAL A 4 17.02 3.14 0.24
C VAL A 4 15.98 3.53 -0.79
N LEU A 5 15.63 2.60 -1.67
CA LEU A 5 14.56 2.77 -2.65
C LEU A 5 13.28 2.16 -2.10
N LEU A 6 12.19 2.93 -2.07
CA LEU A 6 10.87 2.42 -1.73
C LEU A 6 10.00 2.36 -2.99
N THR A 7 9.46 1.17 -3.30
CA THR A 7 8.75 0.88 -4.55
C THR A 7 7.26 0.58 -4.41
N ARG A 8 6.73 0.69 -3.19
CA ARG A 8 5.32 0.43 -2.86
C ARG A 8 4.38 1.53 -3.38
N SER A 9 3.09 1.41 -3.06
CA SER A 9 2.13 2.49 -3.34
C SER A 9 2.57 3.80 -2.69
N LYS A 10 2.12 4.92 -3.25
CA LYS A 10 2.48 6.25 -2.75
C LYS A 10 2.16 6.41 -1.26
N ASP A 11 1.00 5.93 -0.83
CA ASP A 11 0.55 6.02 0.57
C ASP A 11 1.43 5.19 1.50
N ASP A 12 1.80 3.98 1.07
CA ASP A 12 2.73 3.12 1.81
C ASP A 12 4.11 3.78 1.94
N ILE A 13 4.63 4.36 0.86
CA ILE A 13 5.93 5.05 0.85
C ILE A 13 5.93 6.21 1.84
N GLU A 14 4.87 7.03 1.87
CA GLU A 14 4.78 8.17 2.79
C GLU A 14 4.72 7.73 4.26
N ARG A 15 4.05 6.61 4.56
CA ARG A 15 4.06 6.01 5.89
C ARG A 15 5.45 5.48 6.26
N ASP A 16 6.07 4.73 5.35
CA ASP A 16 7.28 3.96 5.62
C ASP A 16 8.56 4.83 5.57
N ARG A 17 8.53 5.99 4.91
CA ARG A 17 9.66 6.92 4.80
C ARG A 17 10.18 7.38 6.17
N LYS A 18 9.29 7.74 7.09
CA LYS A 18 9.65 8.36 8.38
C LYS A 18 10.61 7.51 9.22
N PRO A 19 10.39 6.19 9.41
CA PRO A 19 11.36 5.31 10.05
C PRO A 19 12.75 5.35 9.41
N PHE A 20 12.85 5.30 8.08
CA PHE A 20 14.15 5.28 7.39
C PHE A 20 14.91 6.60 7.56
N GLU A 21 14.24 7.74 7.40
CA GLU A 21 14.86 9.05 7.58
C GLU A 21 15.35 9.26 9.02
N LYS A 22 14.57 8.79 10.00
CA LYS A 22 14.97 8.83 11.42
C LYS A 22 16.28 8.06 11.69
N GLU A 23 16.50 6.97 10.98
CA GLU A 23 17.72 6.15 11.07
C GLU A 23 18.87 6.67 10.18
N GLY A 24 18.70 7.84 9.54
CA GLY A 24 19.74 8.51 8.75
C GLY A 24 19.91 7.98 7.31
N PHE A 25 18.92 7.27 6.78
CA PHE A 25 18.89 6.87 5.38
C PHE A 25 18.33 7.99 4.50
N GLU A 26 18.87 8.13 3.29
CA GLU A 26 18.25 8.89 2.22
C GLU A 26 17.20 8.01 1.54
N VAL A 27 15.93 8.42 1.56
CA VAL A 27 14.83 7.67 0.93
C VAL A 27 14.60 8.18 -0.49
N ILE A 28 14.70 7.29 -1.47
CA ILE A 28 14.30 7.52 -2.85
C ILE A 28 12.92 6.88 -3.05
N ALA A 29 11.90 7.72 -3.26
CA ALA A 29 10.55 7.26 -3.55
C ALA A 29 10.42 6.95 -5.05
N LEU A 30 10.07 5.72 -5.39
CA LEU A 30 9.78 5.29 -6.76
C LEU A 30 8.54 4.39 -6.76
N PRO A 31 7.32 4.94 -6.62
CA PRO A 31 6.11 4.13 -6.54
C PRO A 31 5.89 3.34 -7.84
N LEU A 32 6.11 2.02 -7.78
CA LEU A 32 5.92 1.11 -8.91
C LEU A 32 4.59 0.33 -8.82
N ILE A 33 3.93 0.41 -7.67
CA ILE A 33 2.63 -0.21 -7.42
C ILE A 33 1.59 0.91 -7.32
N GLN A 34 0.47 0.74 -8.02
CA GLN A 34 -0.67 1.63 -7.96
C GLN A 34 -1.93 0.80 -7.74
N ASP A 35 -2.73 1.23 -6.76
CA ASP A 35 -4.05 0.65 -6.53
C ASP A 35 -5.07 1.45 -7.33
N VAL A 36 -5.91 0.74 -8.09
CA VAL A 36 -7.02 1.31 -8.84
C VAL A 36 -8.29 0.62 -8.33
N PRO A 37 -9.22 1.37 -7.73
CA PRO A 37 -10.50 0.78 -7.34
C PRO A 37 -11.24 0.32 -8.59
N LEU A 38 -11.84 -0.86 -8.50
CA LEU A 38 -12.68 -1.40 -9.56
C LEU A 38 -14.14 -1.28 -9.13
N ASP A 39 -15.02 -1.07 -10.10
CA ASP A 39 -16.45 -1.21 -9.87
C ASP A 39 -16.75 -2.66 -9.47
N PHE A 40 -17.56 -2.83 -8.43
CA PHE A 40 -17.91 -4.13 -7.88
C PHE A 40 -19.42 -4.23 -7.72
N ASP A 41 -20.01 -5.20 -8.42
CA ASP A 41 -21.41 -5.55 -8.29
C ASP A 41 -21.57 -6.62 -7.21
N MET A 42 -22.34 -6.32 -6.18
CA MET A 42 -22.64 -7.28 -5.10
C MET A 42 -23.45 -8.45 -5.67
N PRO A 43 -23.01 -9.71 -5.50
CA PRO A 43 -23.79 -10.86 -5.94
C PRO A 43 -25.13 -10.95 -5.18
N GLU A 44 -26.18 -11.38 -5.87
CA GLU A 44 -27.49 -11.61 -5.26
C GLU A 44 -27.48 -12.85 -4.35
N GLY A 45 -28.18 -12.77 -3.22
CA GLY A 45 -28.36 -13.88 -2.28
C GLY A 45 -27.63 -13.70 -0.95
N PRO A 46 -27.87 -14.60 0.03
CA PRO A 46 -27.25 -14.52 1.34
C PRO A 46 -25.82 -15.08 1.32
N PHE A 47 -24.93 -14.43 2.08
CA PHE A 47 -23.61 -14.96 2.41
C PHE A 47 -23.59 -15.40 3.88
N ASP A 48 -23.14 -16.62 4.14
CA ASP A 48 -22.91 -17.07 5.53
C ASP A 48 -21.69 -16.37 6.15
N PHE A 49 -20.68 -16.05 5.33
CA PHE A 49 -19.45 -15.36 5.73
C PHE A 49 -18.90 -14.51 4.59
N VAL A 50 -18.18 -13.43 4.94
CA VAL A 50 -17.44 -12.57 4.01
C VAL A 50 -16.00 -12.44 4.52
N LEU A 51 -15.02 -12.57 3.62
CA LEU A 51 -13.59 -12.50 3.94
C LEU A 51 -12.90 -11.37 3.17
N PHE A 52 -12.33 -10.44 3.92
CA PHE A 52 -11.45 -9.39 3.37
C PHE A 52 -9.99 -9.79 3.60
N GLN A 53 -9.24 -9.99 2.52
CA GLN A 53 -7.86 -10.48 2.58
C GLN A 53 -6.81 -9.36 2.66
N SER A 54 -7.23 -8.10 2.53
CA SER A 54 -6.33 -6.95 2.60
C SER A 54 -7.03 -5.76 3.22
N GLN A 55 -6.27 -4.76 3.67
CA GLN A 55 -6.84 -3.51 4.19
C GLN A 55 -7.61 -2.70 3.14
N LYS A 56 -7.36 -2.95 1.84
CA LYS A 56 -8.00 -2.25 0.72
C LYS A 56 -9.10 -3.08 0.04
N ALA A 57 -9.33 -4.31 0.53
CA ALA A 57 -10.39 -5.18 0.04
C ALA A 57 -11.74 -4.77 0.63
#